data_AF-A0A8T3MCW4-F1
#
_entry.id   AF-A0A8T3MCW4-F1
#
_cell.length_a   1.000
_cell.length_b   1.000
_cell.length_c   1.000
_cell.angle_alpha   90.00
_cell.angle_beta   90.00
_cell.angle_gamma   90.00
#
_symmetry.space_group_name_H-M   'P 1'
#
loop_
_entity.id
_entity.type
_entity.pdbx_description
1 polymer ?
#
loop_
_entity_poly.entity_id
_entity_poly.type
_entity_poly.pdbx_seq_one_letter_code
_entity_poly.pdbx_strand_id
1 'polypeptide(L)'
;MTIKWVKVDPLVMNGEPFCYGTRITVRQLLELRRSGFGLLELLKDHPELRTVGIAAAYAFAARNRERYAEFFEPDGSLAGPGYTEAEAAGLPPQYRLPAIVIKPRPAPGVASG
;
A
#
# COMPACT_ATOMS: atom_id res chain seq x y z
N MET A 1 -13.06 14.34 -12.92
CA MET A 1 -12.63 12.99 -13.34
C MET A 1 -11.77 12.39 -12.24
N THR A 2 -12.25 11.39 -11.50
CA THR A 2 -11.45 10.76 -10.43
C THR A 2 -10.54 9.71 -11.04
N ILE A 3 -9.22 9.90 -10.98
CA ILE A 3 -8.26 8.90 -11.47
C ILE A 3 -8.42 7.63 -10.64
N LYS A 4 -8.63 6.49 -11.31
CA LYS A 4 -8.51 5.17 -10.68
C LYS A 4 -7.04 4.82 -10.54
N TRP A 5 -6.54 4.95 -9.32
CA TRP A 5 -5.12 4.75 -8.99
C TRP A 5 -4.67 3.29 -8.94
N VAL A 6 -5.63 2.35 -8.89
CA VAL A 6 -5.39 0.92 -9.12
C VAL A 6 -6.19 0.52 -10.37
N LYS A 7 -5.52 -0.15 -11.30
CA LYS A 7 -6.10 -0.68 -12.53
C LYS A 7 -6.06 -2.19 -12.53
N VAL A 8 -7.01 -2.79 -13.24
CA VAL A 8 -7.04 -4.22 -13.54
C VAL A 8 -7.29 -4.32 -15.03
N ASP A 9 -6.38 -4.96 -15.74
CA ASP A 9 -6.46 -5.15 -17.19
C ASP A 9 -5.93 -6.56 -17.50
N PRO A 10 -6.75 -7.47 -18.06
CA PRO A 10 -6.33 -8.85 -18.38
C PRO A 10 -5.09 -8.94 -19.28
N LEU A 11 -4.81 -7.89 -20.06
CA LEU A 11 -3.68 -7.84 -20.99
C LEU A 11 -2.41 -7.24 -20.37
N VAL A 12 -2.48 -6.75 -19.13
CA VAL A 12 -1.38 -6.08 -18.43
C VAL A 12 -1.07 -6.81 -17.14
N MET A 13 0.22 -7.08 -16.88
CA MET A 13 0.68 -7.75 -15.66
C MET A 13 -0.07 -9.08 -15.37
N ASN A 14 -0.43 -9.83 -16.42
CA ASN A 14 -1.22 -11.07 -16.33
C ASN A 14 -2.57 -10.91 -15.61
N GLY A 15 -3.20 -9.74 -15.70
CA GLY A 15 -4.47 -9.45 -15.04
C GLY A 15 -4.35 -9.12 -13.55
N GLU A 16 -3.13 -9.04 -12.99
CA GLU A 16 -2.92 -8.58 -11.62
C GLU A 16 -3.28 -7.10 -11.48
N PRO A 17 -4.01 -6.69 -10.41
CA PRO A 17 -4.23 -5.31 -10.08
C PRO A 17 -2.90 -4.57 -9.90
N PHE A 18 -2.76 -3.39 -10.49
CA PHE A 18 -1.50 -2.65 -10.51
C PHE A 18 -1.71 -1.15 -10.31
N CYS A 19 -0.66 -0.49 -9.78
CA CYS A 19 -0.67 0.95 -9.54
C CYS A 19 -0.65 1.73 -10.87
N TYR A 20 -1.51 2.74 -10.98
CA TYR A 20 -1.63 3.53 -12.20
C TYR A 20 -0.30 4.20 -12.59
N GLY A 21 0.09 4.05 -13.85
CA GLY A 21 1.31 4.64 -14.40
C GLY A 21 2.58 3.87 -14.08
N THR A 22 2.48 2.70 -13.45
CA THR A 22 3.63 1.87 -13.07
C THR A 22 3.48 0.42 -13.54
N ARG A 23 4.58 -0.35 -13.46
CA ARG A 23 4.55 -1.81 -13.59
C ARG A 23 4.65 -2.51 -12.23
N ILE A 24 4.04 -1.94 -11.21
CA ILE A 24 4.04 -2.49 -9.85
C ILE A 24 2.64 -3.01 -9.53
N THR A 25 2.53 -4.31 -9.31
CA THR A 25 1.26 -4.92 -8.89
C THR A 25 0.94 -4.55 -7.43
N VAL A 26 -0.33 -4.62 -7.05
CA VAL A 26 -0.75 -4.45 -5.64
C VAL A 26 -0.03 -5.46 -4.76
N ARG A 27 0.10 -6.71 -5.21
CA ARG A 27 0.84 -7.77 -4.52
C ARG A 27 2.31 -7.40 -4.30
N GLN A 28 3.04 -7.03 -5.36
CA GLN A 28 4.45 -6.65 -5.27
C GLN A 28 4.64 -5.45 -4.33
N LEU A 29 3.75 -4.47 -4.38
CA LEU A 29 3.79 -3.34 -3.46
C LEU A 29 3.61 -3.80 -2.01
N LEU A 30 2.63 -4.67 -1.72
CA LEU A 30 2.43 -5.21 -0.36
C LEU A 30 3.63 -6.03 0.11
N GLU A 31 4.28 -6.79 -0.77
CA GLU A 31 5.51 -7.53 -0.46
C GLU A 31 6.65 -6.59 -0.07
N LEU A 32 6.91 -5.55 -0.87
CA LEU A 32 7.94 -4.55 -0.55
C LEU A 32 7.68 -3.90 0.81
N ARG A 33 6.42 -3.54 1.07
CA ARG A 33 6.01 -2.94 2.34
C ARG A 33 6.19 -3.92 3.49
N ARG A 34 5.76 -5.18 3.35
CA ARG A 34 5.97 -6.23 4.35
C ARG A 34 7.46 -6.43 4.68
N SER A 35 8.34 -6.29 3.68
CA SER A 35 9.80 -6.34 3.86
C SER A 35 10.40 -5.11 4.54
N GLY A 36 9.58 -4.11 4.91
CA GLY A 36 10.00 -2.94 5.67
C GLY A 36 10.21 -1.66 4.85
N PHE A 37 10.01 -1.68 3.53
CA PHE A 37 10.28 -0.51 2.68
C PHE A 37 9.42 0.70 3.07
N GLY A 38 10.10 1.82 3.31
CA GLY A 38 9.47 3.10 3.66
C GLY A 38 8.74 3.75 2.48
N LEU A 39 7.91 4.76 2.75
CA LEU A 39 7.20 5.48 1.68
C LEU A 39 8.19 6.22 0.77
N LEU A 40 9.14 6.95 1.36
CA LEU A 40 10.14 7.71 0.61
C LEU A 40 11.07 6.80 -0.19
N GLU A 41 11.44 5.65 0.36
CA GLU A 41 12.28 4.65 -0.32
C GLU A 41 11.58 4.09 -1.56
N LEU A 42 10.31 3.71 -1.43
CA LEU A 42 9.51 3.26 -2.58
C LEU A 42 9.38 4.31 -3.67
N LEU A 43 9.15 5.57 -3.31
CA LEU A 43 9.03 6.66 -4.30
C LEU A 43 10.36 6.98 -4.97
N LYS A 44 11.48 6.78 -4.26
CA LYS A 44 12.82 6.94 -4.81
C LYS A 44 13.14 5.83 -5.82
N ASP A 45 12.84 4.58 -5.47
CA ASP A 45 13.15 3.41 -6.29
C ASP A 45 12.15 3.24 -7.46
N HIS A 46 10.95 3.80 -7.31
CA HIS A 46 9.90 3.79 -8.34
C HIS A 46 9.36 5.21 -8.59
N PRO A 47 10.07 6.05 -9.37
CA PRO A 47 9.71 7.46 -9.60
C PRO A 47 8.35 7.69 -10.27
N GLU A 48 7.83 6.70 -11.00
CA GLU A 48 6.49 6.72 -11.59
C GLU A 48 5.37 6.49 -10.55
N LEU A 49 5.70 5.92 -9.40
CA LEU A 49 4.75 5.66 -8.31
C LEU A 49 4.29 6.97 -7.67
N ARG A 50 3.07 6.96 -7.13
CA ARG A 50 2.47 8.12 -6.46
C ARG A 50 2.03 7.73 -5.07
N THR A 51 2.12 8.68 -4.14
CA THR A 51 1.67 8.51 -2.74
C THR A 51 0.21 8.06 -2.68
N VAL A 52 -0.67 8.65 -3.47
CA VAL A 52 -2.07 8.23 -3.56
C VAL A 52 -2.25 6.85 -4.24
N GLY A 53 -1.32 6.45 -5.12
CA GLY A 53 -1.28 5.14 -5.76
C GLY A 53 -1.08 4.01 -4.77
N ILE A 54 -0.10 4.17 -3.88
CA ILE A 54 0.20 3.20 -2.81
C ILE A 54 -0.98 3.10 -1.84
N ALA A 55 -1.54 4.23 -1.40
CA ALA A 55 -2.70 4.24 -0.52
C ALA A 55 -3.94 3.58 -1.17
N ALA A 56 -4.14 3.79 -2.48
CA ALA A 56 -5.20 3.14 -3.23
C ALA A 56 -5.01 1.63 -3.36
N ALA A 57 -3.77 1.15 -3.49
CA ALA A 57 -3.43 -0.27 -3.50
C ALA A 57 -3.76 -0.95 -2.16
N TYR A 58 -3.45 -0.29 -1.05
CA TYR A 58 -3.82 -0.76 0.29
C TYR A 58 -5.33 -0.84 0.47
N ALA A 59 -6.06 0.22 0.09
CA ALA A 59 -7.52 0.22 0.11
C ALA A 59 -8.11 -0.83 -0.84
N PHE A 60 -7.47 -1.10 -1.98
CA PHE A 60 -7.87 -2.18 -2.89
C PHE A 60 -7.69 -3.55 -2.23
N ALA A 61 -6.56 -3.78 -1.57
CA ALA A 61 -6.29 -5.03 -0.87
C ALA A 61 -7.32 -5.29 0.24
N ALA A 62 -7.65 -4.28 1.05
CA ALA A 62 -8.69 -4.37 2.09
C ALA A 62 -10.06 -4.76 1.53
N ARG A 63 -10.44 -4.23 0.36
CA ARG A 63 -11.70 -4.58 -0.31
C ARG A 63 -11.70 -5.96 -0.97
N ASN A 64 -10.52 -6.53 -1.23
CA ASN A 64 -10.32 -7.82 -1.87
C ASN A 64 -9.58 -8.77 -0.92
N ARG A 65 -10.00 -8.79 0.36
CA ARG A 65 -9.24 -9.43 1.44
C ARG A 65 -8.91 -10.89 1.16
N GLU A 66 -9.83 -11.65 0.56
CA GLU A 66 -9.60 -13.05 0.19
C GLU A 66 -8.39 -13.24 -0.73
N ARG A 67 -8.19 -12.33 -1.70
CA ARG A 67 -7.06 -12.37 -2.64
C ARG A 67 -5.71 -12.07 -1.97
N TYR A 68 -5.73 -11.26 -0.91
CA TYR A 68 -4.53 -10.74 -0.25
C TYR A 68 -4.42 -11.20 1.20
N ALA A 69 -5.08 -12.30 1.58
CA ALA A 69 -5.23 -12.74 2.97
C ALA A 69 -3.88 -12.91 3.69
N GLU A 70 -2.85 -13.36 2.97
CA GLU A 70 -1.48 -13.54 3.46
C GLU A 70 -0.75 -12.24 3.85
N PHE A 71 -1.29 -11.08 3.48
CA PHE A 71 -0.75 -9.77 3.84
C PHE A 71 -1.47 -9.14 5.03
N PHE A 72 -2.47 -9.80 5.60
CA PHE A 72 -3.15 -9.29 6.79
C PHE A 72 -2.62 -9.96 8.05
N GLU A 73 -2.40 -9.14 9.07
CA GLU A 73 -2.09 -9.58 10.42
C GLU A 73 -3.36 -10.10 11.12
N PRO A 74 -3.24 -10.87 12.23
CA PRO A 74 -4.39 -11.35 12.99
C PRO A 74 -5.34 -10.25 13.47
N ASP A 75 -4.82 -9.04 13.70
CA ASP A 75 -5.61 -7.86 14.10
C ASP A 75 -6.36 -7.20 12.93
N GLY A 76 -6.20 -7.72 11.70
CA GLY A 76 -6.82 -7.21 10.48
C GLY A 76 -6.09 -6.02 9.84
N SER A 77 -4.94 -5.60 10.38
CA SER A 77 -4.06 -4.63 9.72
C SER A 77 -3.29 -5.26 8.56
N LEU A 78 -2.81 -4.45 7.62
CA LEU A 78 -1.86 -4.93 6.60
C LEU A 78 -0.45 -5.05 7.19
N ALA A 79 0.27 -6.11 6.84
CA ALA A 79 1.64 -6.36 7.27
C ALA A 79 2.60 -5.26 6.78
N GLY A 80 3.65 -5.01 7.57
CA GLY A 80 4.61 -3.94 7.31
C GLY A 80 4.14 -2.54 7.70
N PRO A 81 4.86 -1.49 7.29
CA PRO A 81 4.55 -0.12 7.63
C PRO A 81 3.36 0.39 6.81
N GLY A 82 2.48 1.13 7.46
CA GLY A 82 1.52 2.02 6.80
C GLY A 82 2.11 3.41 6.58
N TYR A 83 1.24 4.35 6.26
CA TYR A 83 1.50 5.79 6.31
C TYR A 83 1.48 6.22 7.76
N THR A 84 2.42 7.08 8.14
CA THR A 84 2.27 7.91 9.33
C THR A 84 1.13 8.91 9.14
N GLU A 85 0.60 9.46 10.24
CA GLU A 85 -0.41 10.52 10.20
C GLU A 85 0.05 11.72 9.35
N ALA A 86 1.31 12.11 9.47
CA ALA A 86 1.90 13.20 8.69
C ALA A 86 1.93 12.90 7.19
N GLU A 87 2.33 11.68 6.79
CA GLU A 87 2.33 11.25 5.39
C GLU A 87 0.90 11.13 4.83
N ALA A 88 -0.07 10.77 5.67
CA ALA A 88 -1.46 10.60 5.30
C ALA A 88 -2.25 11.92 5.23
N ALA A 89 -1.75 13.01 5.81
CA ALA A 89 -2.45 14.30 5.86
C ALA A 89 -2.84 14.85 4.47
N GLY A 90 -2.03 14.57 3.45
CA GLY A 90 -2.30 14.95 2.06
C GLY A 90 -3.17 13.96 1.27
N LEU A 91 -3.52 12.80 1.82
CA LEU A 91 -4.31 11.80 1.12
C LEU A 91 -5.78 12.24 1.00
N PRO A 92 -6.47 11.87 -0.10
CA PRO A 92 -7.91 11.96 -0.18
C PRO A 92 -8.61 11.21 0.97
N PRO A 93 -9.75 11.70 1.50
CA PRO A 93 -10.42 11.10 2.66
C PRO A 93 -10.71 9.61 2.53
N GLN A 94 -11.09 9.15 1.34
CA GLN A 94 -11.39 7.74 1.08
C GLN A 94 -10.19 6.79 1.24
N TYR A 95 -8.97 7.32 1.33
CA TYR A 95 -7.74 6.55 1.52
C TYR A 95 -7.15 6.73 2.92
N ARG A 96 -7.77 7.51 3.81
CA ARG A 96 -7.33 7.65 5.21
C ARG A 96 -7.95 6.57 6.08
N LEU A 97 -7.58 5.31 5.82
CA LEU A 97 -8.14 4.14 6.49
C LEU A 97 -7.22 3.71 7.65
N PRO A 98 -7.66 3.79 8.92
CA PRO A 98 -6.89 3.30 10.07
C PRO A 98 -6.60 1.81 9.96
N ALA A 99 -5.43 1.38 10.47
CA ALA A 99 -4.91 -0.01 10.44
C ALA A 99 -4.64 -0.59 9.04
N ILE A 100 -5.28 -0.05 7.99
CA ILE A 100 -5.05 -0.42 6.60
C ILE A 100 -3.99 0.49 6.01
N VAL A 101 -4.31 1.77 5.79
CA VAL A 101 -3.42 2.76 5.17
C VAL A 101 -2.59 3.49 6.21
N ILE A 102 -3.23 3.98 7.27
CA ILE A 102 -2.55 4.74 8.31
C ILE A 102 -2.21 3.78 9.44
N LYS A 103 -0.91 3.64 9.72
CA LYS A 103 -0.42 2.83 10.84
C LYS A 103 0.50 3.69 11.71
N PRO A 104 0.31 3.70 13.04
CA PRO A 104 1.27 4.32 13.93
C PRO A 104 2.63 3.66 13.69
N ARG A 105 3.67 4.48 13.55
CA ARG A 105 5.03 3.95 13.51
C ARG A 105 5.26 3.22 14.85
N PRO A 106 5.72 1.96 14.86
CA PRO A 106 6.14 1.35 16.11
C PRO A 106 7.19 2.27 16.75
N ALA A 107 7.05 2.54 18.05
CA ALA A 107 7.99 3.40 18.75
C ALA A 107 9.43 2.93 18.45
N PRO A 108 10.38 3.85 18.16
CA PRO A 108 11.77 3.45 17.97
C PRO A 108 12.28 2.82 19.27
N GLY A 109 12.36 1.48 19.33
CA GLY A 109 12.78 0.81 20.56
C GLY A 109 12.35 -0.64 20.82
N VAL A 110 11.90 -1.41 19.83
CA VAL A 110 11.78 -2.87 19.97
C VAL A 110 12.38 -3.56 18.74
N ALA A 111 13.70 -3.42 18.60
CA ALA A 111 14.47 -4.50 18.00
C ALA A 111 14.45 -5.64 19.03
N SER A 112 13.55 -6.60 18.85
CA SER A 112 13.67 -7.89 19.51
C SER A 112 14.95 -8.55 18.98
N GLY A 113 15.87 -8.87 19.89
CA GLY A 113 17.10 -9.59 19.60
C GLY A 113 16.90 -11.04 19.24
#